data_AF-A0A3C0BM72-F1
#
_entry.id   AF-A0A3C0BM72-F1
#
_cell.length_a   1.000
_cell.length_b   1.000
_cell.length_c   1.000
_cell.angle_alpha   90.00
_cell.angle_beta   90.00
_cell.angle_gamma   90.00
#
_symmetry.space_group_name_H-M   'P 1'
#
loop_
_entity.id
_entity.type
_entity.pdbx_description
1 polymer ?
#
loop_
_entity_poly.entity_id
_entity_poly.type
_entity_poly.pdbx_seq_one_letter_code
_entity_poly.pdbx_strand_id
1 'polypeptide(L)'
;LGPNGAGKTTILRAVCALHYATGGHVRVSGDDGVMHDAAEESAFVKRLVGFVPEQAMLPKELTAAELLEECADVRGLSPEEKKSALLRVVKECSLESVYTKKIRTLSKGFCQRVSFAQALVA
;
A
#
# COMPACT_ATOMS: atom_id res chain seq x y z
N LEU A 1 11.21 -10.75 -16.32
CA LEU A 1 11.16 -9.27 -16.37
C LEU A 1 11.18 -8.84 -17.85
N GLY A 2 10.12 -8.21 -18.35
CA GLY A 2 10.06 -7.71 -19.74
C GLY A 2 10.64 -6.31 -19.92
N PRO A 3 10.80 -5.79 -21.15
CA PRO A 3 11.37 -4.47 -21.42
C PRO A 3 10.48 -3.33 -20.92
N ASN A 4 11.05 -2.13 -20.74
CA ASN A 4 10.28 -0.92 -20.46
C ASN A 4 9.26 -0.68 -21.59
N GLY A 5 8.04 -0.30 -21.25
CA GLY A 5 6.94 -0.17 -22.22
C GLY A 5 6.14 -1.43 -22.50
N ALA A 6 6.54 -2.61 -22.00
CA ALA A 6 5.79 -3.87 -22.19
C ALA A 6 4.44 -3.95 -21.42
N GLY A 7 3.96 -2.86 -20.81
CA GLY A 7 2.69 -2.83 -20.08
C GLY A 7 2.72 -3.36 -18.64
N LYS A 8 3.89 -3.71 -18.08
CA LYS A 8 4.03 -4.26 -16.71
C LYS A 8 3.41 -3.36 -15.63
N THR A 9 3.70 -2.06 -15.67
CA THR A 9 3.13 -1.10 -14.71
C THR A 9 1.63 -0.91 -14.95
N THR A 10 1.19 -0.99 -16.21
CA THR A 10 -0.23 -0.90 -16.57
C THR A 10 -1.02 -2.06 -15.99
N ILE A 11 -0.54 -3.29 -16.14
CA ILE A 11 -1.21 -4.48 -15.60
C ILE A 11 -1.21 -4.49 -14.06
N LEU A 12 -0.11 -4.10 -13.42
CA LEU A 12 -0.06 -3.98 -11.95
C LEU A 12 -1.06 -2.95 -11.42
N ARG A 13 -1.17 -1.79 -12.08
CA ARG A 13 -2.18 -0.77 -11.71
C ARG A 13 -3.61 -1.24 -11.94
N ALA A 14 -3.85 -2.05 -12.96
CA ALA A 14 -5.16 -2.64 -13.20
C ALA A 14 -5.56 -3.63 -12.09
N VAL A 15 -4.64 -4.50 -11.67
CA VAL A 15 -4.85 -5.43 -10.54
C VAL A 15 -5.11 -4.68 -9.23
N CYS A 16 -4.44 -3.55 -9.00
CA CYS A 16 -4.64 -2.74 -7.79
C CYS A 16 -5.87 -1.80 -7.86
N ALA A 17 -6.74 -1.93 -8.87
CA ALA A 17 -7.88 -1.03 -9.12
C ALA A 17 -7.48 0.47 -9.17
N LEU A 18 -6.27 0.77 -9.63
CA LEU A 18 -5.78 2.13 -9.84
C LEU A 18 -6.11 2.65 -11.23
N HIS A 19 -6.13 1.77 -12.22
CA HIS A 19 -6.64 2.01 -13.57
C HIS A 19 -7.57 0.85 -13.97
N TYR A 20 -8.43 1.06 -14.97
CA TYR A 20 -9.35 0.01 -15.44
C TYR A 20 -8.94 -0.49 -16.82
N ALA A 21 -9.14 -1.79 -17.06
CA ALA A 21 -8.95 -2.36 -18.39
C ALA A 21 -9.98 -1.76 -19.36
N THR A 22 -9.55 -1.44 -20.57
CA THR A 22 -10.46 -0.96 -21.63
C THR A 22 -11.29 -2.09 -22.25
N GLY A 23 -10.91 -3.35 -22.00
CA GLY A 23 -11.65 -4.54 -22.37
C GLY A 23 -11.19 -5.76 -21.55
N GLY A 24 -12.09 -6.71 -21.35
CA GLY A 24 -11.88 -7.84 -20.44
C GLY A 24 -12.07 -7.46 -18.96
N HIS A 25 -11.77 -8.41 -18.07
CA HIS A 25 -11.99 -8.27 -16.63
C HIS A 25 -10.73 -8.59 -15.84
N VAL A 26 -10.54 -7.89 -14.73
CA VAL A 26 -9.50 -8.19 -13.74
C VAL A 26 -10.20 -8.50 -12.43
N ARG A 27 -10.01 -9.73 -11.93
CA ARG A 27 -10.63 -10.19 -10.69
C ARG A 27 -9.59 -10.55 -9.64
N VAL A 28 -9.83 -10.15 -8.40
CA VAL A 28 -8.96 -10.41 -7.24
C VAL A 28 -9.73 -11.24 -6.23
N SER A 29 -9.11 -12.31 -5.72
CA SER A 29 -9.72 -13.13 -4.68
C SER A 29 -9.68 -12.41 -3.33
N GLY A 30 -10.82 -12.36 -2.64
CA GLY A 30 -10.89 -12.04 -1.22
C GLY A 30 -10.41 -13.18 -0.34
N ASP A 31 -10.31 -12.91 0.97
CA ASP A 31 -9.90 -13.90 1.99
C ASP A 31 -10.91 -15.05 2.14
N ASP A 32 -12.16 -14.82 1.75
CA ASP A 32 -13.23 -15.81 1.69
C ASP A 32 -13.22 -16.65 0.39
N GLY A 33 -12.28 -16.39 -0.51
CA GLY A 33 -12.17 -17.06 -1.81
C GLY A 33 -13.11 -16.51 -2.89
N VAL A 34 -13.88 -15.45 -2.60
CA VAL A 34 -14.76 -14.81 -3.58
C VAL A 34 -13.94 -13.95 -4.53
N MET A 35 -14.27 -13.99 -5.82
CA MET A 35 -13.57 -13.22 -6.85
C MET A 35 -14.28 -11.88 -7.08
N HIS A 36 -13.59 -10.78 -6.82
CA HIS A 36 -14.10 -9.42 -6.94
C HIS A 36 -13.57 -8.73 -8.19
N ASP A 37 -14.45 -8.06 -8.96
CA ASP A 37 -14.02 -7.30 -10.14
C ASP A 37 -13.39 -5.96 -9.74
N ALA A 38 -12.19 -5.68 -10.25
CA ALA A 38 -11.44 -4.49 -9.88
C ALA A 38 -12.09 -3.17 -10.31
N ALA A 39 -12.92 -3.18 -11.37
CA ALA A 39 -13.63 -2.00 -11.84
C ALA A 39 -14.94 -1.79 -11.08
N GLU A 40 -15.70 -2.85 -10.84
CA GLU A 40 -17.02 -2.77 -10.19
C GLU A 40 -16.90 -2.65 -8.67
N GLU A 41 -15.92 -3.31 -8.06
CA GLU A 41 -15.74 -3.43 -6.61
C GLU A 41 -14.42 -2.79 -6.13
N SER A 42 -14.00 -1.71 -6.79
CA SER A 42 -12.68 -1.10 -6.57
C SER A 42 -12.36 -0.75 -5.10
N ALA A 43 -13.37 -0.35 -4.32
CA ALA A 43 -13.20 -0.05 -2.90
C ALA A 43 -12.85 -1.29 -2.08
N PHE A 44 -13.46 -2.44 -2.40
CA PHE A 44 -13.16 -3.72 -1.75
C PHE A 44 -11.77 -4.22 -2.17
N VAL A 45 -11.47 -4.21 -3.47
CA VAL A 45 -10.17 -4.64 -4.00
C VAL A 45 -9.00 -3.82 -3.43
N LYS A 46 -9.17 -2.50 -3.23
CA LYS A 46 -8.16 -1.64 -2.60
C LYS A 46 -7.89 -1.96 -1.12
N ARG A 47 -8.82 -2.64 -0.43
CA ARG A 47 -8.59 -3.14 0.93
C ARG A 47 -7.72 -4.41 0.89
N LEU A 48 -7.93 -5.27 -0.10
CA LEU A 48 -7.19 -6.52 -0.26
C LEU A 48 -5.75 -6.33 -0.75
N VAL A 49 -5.49 -5.32 -1.59
CA VAL A 49 -4.21 -5.17 -2.29
C VAL A 49 -3.44 -3.94 -1.83
N GLY A 50 -2.16 -4.13 -1.49
CA GLY A 50 -1.19 -3.05 -1.29
C GLY A 50 -0.40 -2.75 -2.56
N PHE A 51 -0.14 -1.47 -2.85
CA PHE A 51 0.67 -1.05 -4.01
C PHE A 51 1.89 -0.24 -3.57
N VAL A 52 3.07 -0.64 -4.03
CA VAL A 52 4.34 0.07 -3.81
C VAL A 52 4.85 0.57 -5.17
N PRO A 53 4.86 1.89 -5.43
CA PRO A 53 5.44 2.41 -6.66
C PRO A 53 6.96 2.26 -6.67
N GLU A 54 7.55 2.16 -7.86
CA GLU A 54 9.00 2.09 -8.06
C GLU A 54 9.75 3.27 -7.40
N GLN A 55 9.15 4.46 -7.45
CA GLN A 55 9.60 5.63 -6.69
C GLN A 55 8.60 5.92 -5.59
N ALA A 56 9.05 5.78 -4.34
CA ALA A 56 8.27 6.14 -3.16
C ALA A 56 7.99 7.65 -3.14
N MET A 57 6.75 8.04 -3.43
CA MET A 57 6.27 9.41 -3.26
C MET A 57 5.64 9.54 -1.87
N LEU A 58 6.47 9.85 -0.87
CA LEU A 58 6.03 9.99 0.51
C LEU A 58 5.85 11.46 0.92
N PRO A 59 4.81 11.81 1.71
CA PRO A 59 4.63 13.15 2.26
C PRO A 59 5.80 13.53 3.17
N LYS A 60 6.65 14.44 2.69
CA LYS A 60 7.94 14.75 3.33
C LYS A 60 7.83 15.38 4.72
N GLU A 61 6.73 16.08 5.00
CA GLU A 61 6.51 16.78 6.26
C GLU A 61 5.88 15.93 7.36
N LEU A 62 5.28 14.79 6.99
CA LEU A 62 4.78 13.81 7.95
C LEU A 62 5.93 12.99 8.52
N THR A 63 5.74 12.50 9.73
CA THR A 63 6.52 11.42 10.32
C THR A 63 6.10 10.07 9.73
N ALA A 64 6.95 9.05 9.89
CA ALA A 64 6.57 7.70 9.50
C ALA A 64 5.33 7.21 10.27
N ALA A 65 5.19 7.60 11.55
CA ALA A 65 4.02 7.29 12.37
C ALA A 65 2.74 7.91 11.79
N GLU A 66 2.71 9.23 11.59
CA GLU A 66 1.54 9.94 11.04
C GLU A 66 1.11 9.36 9.69
N LEU A 67 2.05 9.09 8.79
CA LEU A 67 1.72 8.50 7.49
C LEU A 67 1.07 7.11 7.63
N LEU A 68 1.64 6.25 8.48
CA LEU A 68 1.12 4.89 8.65
C LEU A 68 -0.24 4.89 9.36
N GLU A 69 -0.45 5.82 10.29
CA GLU A 69 -1.73 6.03 10.96
C GLU A 69 -2.81 6.49 9.98
N GLU A 70 -2.53 7.47 9.12
CA GLU A 70 -3.43 7.92 8.07
C GLU A 70 -3.79 6.77 7.10
N CYS A 71 -2.81 5.92 6.77
CA CYS A 71 -3.03 4.75 5.92
C CYS A 71 -3.99 3.73 6.57
N ALA A 72 -3.89 3.53 7.90
CA ALA A 72 -4.81 2.67 8.64
C ALA A 72 -6.24 3.26 8.67
N ASP A 73 -6.35 4.57 8.85
CA ASP A 73 -7.64 5.27 8.90
C ASP A 73 -8.36 5.23 7.55
N VAL A 74 -7.64 5.47 6.45
CA VAL A 74 -8.18 5.37 5.08
C VAL A 74 -8.65 3.94 4.76
N ARG A 75 -8.00 2.92 5.34
CA ARG A 75 -8.42 1.52 5.22
C ARG A 75 -9.60 1.16 6.10
N GLY A 76 -10.00 2.05 7.01
CA GLY A 76 -11.15 1.86 7.90
C GLY A 76 -10.90 0.86 9.01
N LEU A 77 -9.65 0.71 9.45
CA LEU A 77 -9.31 -0.17 10.58
C LEU A 77 -9.90 0.39 11.88
N SER A 78 -10.45 -0.48 12.71
CA SER A 78 -10.84 -0.13 14.09
C SER A 78 -9.62 0.28 14.92
N PRO A 79 -9.80 0.98 16.06
CA PRO A 79 -8.68 1.38 16.92
C PRO A 79 -7.77 0.21 17.34
N GLU A 80 -8.36 -0.95 17.62
CA GLU A 80 -7.65 -2.18 18.01
C GLU A 80 -6.86 -2.77 16.83
N GLU A 81 -7.49 -2.88 15.66
CA GLU A 81 -6.85 -3.35 14.42
C GLU A 81 -5.71 -2.43 14.00
N LYS A 82 -5.95 -1.11 14.01
CA LYS A 82 -4.95 -0.07 13.73
C LYS A 82 -3.72 -0.25 14.62
N LYS A 83 -3.90 -0.38 15.93
CA LYS A 83 -2.79 -0.57 16.87
C LYS A 83 -2.00 -1.85 16.56
N SER A 84 -2.69 -2.96 16.30
CA SER A 84 -2.06 -4.24 15.97
C SER A 84 -1.28 -4.18 14.66
N ALA A 85 -1.91 -3.65 13.60
CA ALA A 85 -1.32 -3.50 12.27
C ALA A 85 -0.08 -2.60 12.30
N LEU A 86 -0.14 -1.45 12.99
CA LEU A 86 1.00 -0.54 13.12
C LEU A 86 2.18 -1.18 13.83
N LEU A 87 1.94 -1.85 14.97
CA LEU A 87 3.01 -2.57 15.68
C LEU A 87 3.65 -3.65 14.80
N ARG A 88 2.84 -4.39 14.05
CA ARG A 88 3.32 -5.42 13.12
C ARG A 88 4.19 -4.82 12.02
N VAL A 89 3.68 -3.84 11.25
CA VAL A 89 4.40 -3.31 10.07
C VAL A 89 5.66 -2.54 10.47
N VAL A 90 5.65 -1.84 11.61
CA VAL A 90 6.83 -1.14 12.12
C VAL A 90 7.95 -2.13 12.40
N LYS A 91 7.63 -3.29 12.98
CA LYS A 91 8.59 -4.35 13.27
C LYS A 91 9.05 -5.06 11.99
N GLU A 92 8.12 -5.49 11.14
CA GLU A 92 8.43 -6.19 9.89
C GLU A 92 9.28 -5.35 8.94
N CYS A 93 9.07 -4.03 8.92
CA CYS A 93 9.83 -3.09 8.09
C CYS A 93 11.04 -2.46 8.82
N SER A 94 11.31 -2.87 10.06
CA SER A 94 12.41 -2.34 10.91
C SER A 94 12.45 -0.81 10.97
N LEU A 95 11.31 -0.20 11.33
CA LEU A 95 11.10 1.25 11.37
C LEU A 95 11.16 1.85 12.79
N GLU A 96 11.39 1.04 13.83
CA GLU A 96 11.32 1.45 15.24
C GLU A 96 12.20 2.68 15.52
N SER A 97 13.42 2.69 14.98
CA SER A 97 14.41 3.76 15.18
C SER A 97 14.10 5.07 14.44
N VAL A 98 13.12 5.07 13.55
CA VAL A 98 12.74 6.20 12.70
C VAL A 98 11.25 6.51 12.74
N TYR A 99 10.45 5.77 13.51
CA TYR A 99 8.99 5.82 13.49
C TYR A 99 8.45 7.23 13.74
N THR A 100 9.02 7.96 14.69
CA THR A 100 8.61 9.33 15.04
C THR A 100 9.36 10.42 14.26
N LYS A 101 10.24 10.05 13.32
CA LYS A 101 11.03 11.03 12.54
C LYS A 101 10.28 11.46 11.29
N LYS A 102 10.45 12.74 10.92
CA LYS A 102 9.95 13.28 9.65
C LYS A 102 10.55 12.54 8.46
N ILE A 103 9.72 12.21 7.48
CA ILE A 103 10.10 11.46 6.27
C ILE A 103 11.23 12.17 5.51
N ARG A 104 11.23 13.50 5.44
CA ARG A 104 12.33 14.27 4.80
C ARG A 104 13.72 14.05 5.39
N THR A 105 13.81 13.52 6.61
CA THR A 105 15.08 13.27 7.32
C THR A 105 15.60 11.84 7.13
N LEU A 106 14.78 10.97 6.52
CA LEU A 106 15.10 9.56 6.36
C LEU A 106 16.03 9.34 5.17
N SER A 107 16.85 8.30 5.27
CA SER A 107 17.63 7.83 4.12
C SER A 107 16.69 7.25 3.06
N LYS A 108 17.15 7.17 1.81
CA LYS A 108 16.40 6.53 0.71
C LYS A 108 15.93 5.12 1.07
N GLY A 109 16.77 4.34 1.76
CA GLY A 109 16.43 2.99 2.22
C GLY A 109 15.30 2.98 3.25
N PHE A 110 15.30 3.92 4.19
CA PHE A 110 14.18 4.06 5.14
C PHE A 110 12.91 4.55 4.45
N CYS A 111 12.98 5.50 3.51
CA CYS A 111 11.83 5.89 2.70
C CYS A 111 11.24 4.69 1.95
N GLN A 112 12.08 3.81 1.40
CA GLN A 112 11.60 2.62 0.73
C GLN A 112 10.89 1.67 1.71
N ARG A 113 11.44 1.45 2.91
CA ARG A 113 10.80 0.64 3.96
C ARG A 113 9.48 1.25 4.45
N VAL A 114 9.39 2.56 4.60
CA VAL A 114 8.13 3.26 4.92
C VAL A 114 7.11 3.05 3.80
N SER A 115 7.54 3.13 2.54
CA SER A 115 6.69 2.85 1.38
C SER A 115 6.18 1.41 1.33
N PHE A 116 6.97 0.44 1.80
CA PHE A 116 6.52 -0.94 1.97
C PHE A 116 5.54 -1.05 3.14
N ALA A 117 5.86 -0.46 4.29
CA ALA A 117 5.01 -0.51 5.48
C ALA A 117 3.59 0.00 5.20
N GLN A 118 3.43 1.14 4.51
CA GLN A 118 2.09 1.67 4.19
C GLN A 118 1.24 0.72 3.32
N ALA A 119 1.89 -0.09 2.46
CA ALA A 119 1.20 -1.05 1.61
C ALA A 119 0.77 -2.30 2.39
N LEU A 120 1.44 -2.58 3.52
CA LEU A 120 1.19 -3.71 4.40
C LEU A 120 0.28 -3.38 5.59
N VAL A 121 -0.05 -2.11 5.82
CA VAL A 121 -1.04 -1.70 6.84
C VAL A 121 -2.37 -2.31 6.43
N ALA A 122 -2.79 -3.34 7.15
CA ALA A 122 -4.05 -4.06 6.99
C ALA A 122 -4.27 -4.84 8.29
#